data_AF-A0A524D5H3-F1
#
_entry.id   AF-A0A524D5H3-F1
#
_cell.length_a   1.000
_cell.length_b   1.000
_cell.length_c   1.000
_cell.angle_alpha   90.00
_cell.angle_beta   90.00
_cell.angle_gamma   90.00
#
_symmetry.space_group_name_H-M   'P 1'
#
loop_
_entity.id
_entity.type
_entity.pdbx_description
1 polymer ?
#
loop_
_entity_poly.entity_id
_entity_poly.type
_entity_poly.pdbx_seq_one_letter_code
_entity_poly.pdbx_strand_id
1 'polypeptide(L)'
;MDIEEDIVEALGILGLDVGEKQETRPVSLLRAILSIQQDPPVPLKFQDIYDGLMREDPSAKLSKAYVHRVLKSLVDSKMIRVGSPKSRRKKYIADANTLMAGLEYLKSRKTVEIEQAISALKTQLDKMDSLDCGHAAQEMIRGFTGREQEVSSRIVRGVDELHRVLRYNMLEVAEEGDIVRATMLWAGPFIEGSSERTKKFVDAAARGVEVRYLVSTDLFRFDSDPSAPLQKEAFHGIIQQVHQLRAKGLKFDVRLYLGPKTYNQVSLNNQGMVLIVTENPVTATWMTRQFNPDLIDNAVAAFDKDWERATSILEMTPEQIQAMGAKSGGLISEMTKGK
;
A
#
# COMPACT_ATOMS: atom_id res chain seq x y z
N MET A 1 19.51 31.96 -27.04
CA MET A 1 18.11 32.29 -26.66
C MET A 1 17.81 31.30 -25.58
N ASP A 2 17.85 31.76 -24.33
CA ASP A 2 17.91 30.87 -23.19
C ASP A 2 16.48 30.46 -22.86
N ILE A 3 16.15 29.21 -23.19
CA ILE A 3 14.89 28.59 -22.78
C ILE A 3 15.05 28.25 -21.29
N GLU A 4 14.05 28.60 -20.48
CA GLU A 4 14.04 28.29 -19.05
C GLU A 4 14.24 26.77 -18.83
N GLU A 5 15.03 26.40 -17.82
CA GLU A 5 15.41 25.00 -17.53
C GLU A 5 14.18 24.11 -17.32
N ASP A 6 13.17 24.62 -16.60
CA ASP A 6 11.89 23.94 -16.35
C ASP A 6 11.14 23.60 -17.66
N ILE A 7 11.24 24.46 -18.68
CA ILE A 7 10.62 24.23 -20.00
C ILE A 7 11.40 23.14 -20.75
N VAL A 8 12.72 23.14 -20.67
CA VAL A 8 13.56 22.10 -21.29
C VAL A 8 13.25 20.73 -20.68
N GLU A 9 13.11 20.65 -19.36
CA GLU A 9 12.73 19.42 -18.66
C GLU A 9 11.33 18.95 -19.09
N ALA A 10 10.35 19.85 -19.11
CA ALA A 10 8.99 19.53 -19.52
C ALA A 10 8.93 19.01 -20.97
N LEU A 11 9.70 19.61 -21.88
CA LEU A 11 9.81 19.15 -23.27
C LEU A 11 10.51 17.77 -23.36
N GLY A 12 11.53 17.54 -22.54
CA GLY A 12 12.17 16.22 -22.40
C GLY A 12 11.19 15.12 -21.99
N ILE A 13 10.30 15.38 -21.03
CA ILE A 13 9.24 14.44 -20.63
C ILE A 13 8.30 14.10 -21.80
N LEU A 14 8.04 15.08 -22.69
CA LEU A 14 7.24 14.90 -23.91
C LEU A 14 8.01 14.22 -25.06
N GLY A 15 9.28 13.85 -24.85
CA GLY A 15 10.15 13.23 -25.85
C GLY A 15 10.74 14.21 -26.86
N LEU A 16 10.85 15.49 -26.48
CA LEU A 16 11.47 16.56 -27.26
C LEU A 16 12.73 17.05 -26.54
N ASP A 17 13.89 16.47 -26.85
CA ASP A 17 15.16 16.96 -26.28
C ASP A 17 15.60 18.25 -26.99
N VAL A 18 15.65 19.36 -26.24
CA VAL A 18 15.99 20.72 -26.71
C VAL A 18 17.32 21.22 -26.09
N GLY A 19 18.08 20.36 -25.43
CA GLY A 19 19.33 20.73 -24.76
C GLY A 19 20.53 20.87 -25.69
N GLU A 20 21.50 21.72 -25.32
CA GLU A 20 22.72 22.03 -26.10
C GLU A 20 23.62 20.81 -26.40
N LYS A 21 23.50 19.73 -25.60
CA LYS A 21 24.39 18.57 -25.71
C LYS A 21 23.91 17.53 -26.73
N GLN A 22 22.59 17.40 -26.95
CA GLN A 22 21.99 16.49 -27.94
C GLN A 22 20.55 16.93 -28.26
N GLU A 23 20.36 17.84 -29.22
CA GLU A 23 19.03 18.09 -29.78
C GLU A 23 18.56 16.86 -30.55
N THR A 24 17.31 16.44 -30.32
CA THR A 24 16.74 15.39 -31.17
C THR A 24 16.54 15.93 -32.59
N ARG A 25 16.82 15.11 -33.59
CA ARG A 25 16.69 15.48 -35.01
C ARG A 25 15.30 16.06 -35.40
N PRO A 26 14.16 15.62 -34.81
CA PRO A 26 12.87 16.27 -35.00
C PRO A 26 12.82 17.71 -34.49
N VAL A 27 13.45 18.01 -33.35
CA VAL A 27 13.53 19.37 -32.78
C VAL A 27 14.37 20.27 -33.68
N SER A 28 15.53 19.81 -34.16
CA SER A 28 16.36 20.60 -35.08
C SER A 28 15.64 20.88 -36.42
N LEU A 29 14.90 19.90 -36.95
CA LEU A 29 14.08 20.12 -38.15
C LEU A 29 12.94 21.11 -37.89
N LEU A 30 12.29 21.02 -36.73
CA LEU A 30 11.24 21.94 -36.33
C LEU A 30 11.78 23.37 -36.17
N ARG A 31 12.97 23.53 -35.56
CA ARG A 31 13.69 24.82 -35.49
C ARG A 31 13.92 25.38 -36.88
N ALA A 32 14.49 24.60 -37.80
CA ALA A 32 14.73 25.05 -39.16
C ALA A 32 13.45 25.51 -39.89
N ILE A 33 12.32 24.82 -39.67
CA ILE A 33 11.01 25.20 -40.21
C ILE A 33 10.54 26.53 -39.60
N LEU A 34 10.64 26.69 -38.29
CA LEU A 34 10.23 27.91 -37.59
C LEU A 34 11.12 29.12 -37.97
N SER A 35 12.42 28.91 -38.18
CA SER A 35 13.36 29.96 -38.62
C SER A 35 13.03 30.54 -40.00
N ILE A 36 12.46 29.73 -40.90
CA ILE A 36 12.10 30.16 -42.26
C ILE A 36 10.62 30.54 -42.40
N GLN A 37 9.80 30.27 -41.39
CA GLN A 37 8.39 30.62 -41.39
C GLN A 37 8.20 32.14 -41.25
N GLN A 38 7.32 32.72 -42.06
CA GLN A 38 6.95 34.15 -41.97
C GLN A 38 5.70 34.35 -41.11
N ASP A 39 5.47 35.57 -40.63
CA ASP A 39 4.21 36.00 -40.01
C ASP A 39 3.49 37.01 -40.93
N PRO A 40 2.31 36.69 -41.49
CA PRO A 40 1.50 35.49 -41.24
C PRO A 40 2.09 34.21 -41.86
N PRO A 41 1.72 33.01 -41.35
CA PRO A 41 2.31 31.74 -41.78
C PRO A 41 2.13 31.42 -43.28
N VAL A 42 3.22 31.48 -44.04
CA VAL A 42 3.26 31.06 -45.45
C VAL A 42 3.62 29.56 -45.58
N PRO A 43 2.89 28.73 -46.35
CA PRO A 43 3.20 27.31 -46.49
C PRO A 43 4.53 27.04 -47.25
N LEU A 44 5.43 26.31 -46.59
CA LEU A 44 6.79 25.99 -47.05
C LEU A 44 6.82 24.71 -47.88
N LYS A 45 7.62 24.66 -48.96
CA LYS A 45 7.86 23.42 -49.70
C LYS A 45 8.95 22.60 -49.02
N PHE A 46 8.98 21.30 -49.31
CA PHE A 46 10.03 20.41 -48.84
C PHE A 46 11.45 20.93 -49.13
N GLN A 47 11.67 21.47 -50.33
CA GLN A 47 12.99 21.94 -50.74
C GLN A 47 13.45 23.14 -49.90
N ASP A 48 12.53 24.07 -49.59
CA ASP A 48 12.81 25.23 -48.73
C ASP A 48 13.24 24.79 -47.32
N ILE A 49 12.56 23.79 -46.76
CA ILE A 49 12.87 23.20 -45.45
C ILE A 49 14.21 22.47 -45.46
N TYR A 50 14.46 21.67 -46.51
CA TYR A 50 15.71 20.92 -46.65
C TYR A 50 16.92 21.85 -46.79
N ASP A 51 16.79 22.90 -47.60
CA ASP A 51 17.87 23.87 -47.82
C ASP A 51 18.10 24.73 -46.57
N GLY A 52 17.04 25.06 -45.82
CA GLY A 52 17.13 25.69 -44.50
C GLY A 52 17.91 24.83 -43.49
N LEU A 53 17.55 23.55 -43.39
CA LEU A 53 18.22 22.60 -42.50
C LEU A 53 19.71 22.43 -42.83
N MET A 54 20.06 22.31 -44.12
CA MET A 54 21.47 22.18 -44.55
C MET A 54 22.27 23.47 -44.34
N ARG A 55 21.61 24.63 -44.22
CA ARG A 55 22.25 25.90 -43.88
C ARG A 55 22.55 26.01 -42.39
N GLU A 56 21.61 25.56 -41.54
CA GLU A 56 21.76 25.58 -40.08
C GLU A 56 22.74 24.50 -39.58
N ASP A 57 22.72 23.30 -40.17
CA ASP A 57 23.66 22.23 -39.87
C ASP A 57 24.20 21.57 -41.16
N PRO A 58 25.26 22.14 -41.77
CA PRO A 58 25.92 21.57 -42.94
C PRO A 58 26.55 20.19 -42.69
N SER A 59 26.82 19.87 -41.42
CA SER A 59 27.52 18.64 -41.02
C SER A 59 26.59 17.44 -40.89
N ALA A 60 25.27 17.68 -40.75
CA ALA A 60 24.25 16.66 -40.50
C ALA A 60 24.16 15.54 -41.55
N LYS A 61 24.62 15.79 -42.79
CA LYS A 61 24.59 14.86 -43.94
C LYS A 61 23.29 14.04 -44.05
N LEU A 62 22.13 14.68 -43.80
CA LEU A 62 20.84 13.99 -43.78
C LEU A 62 20.32 13.72 -45.19
N SER A 63 19.87 12.49 -45.45
CA SER A 63 19.24 12.17 -46.74
C SER A 63 17.83 12.79 -46.85
N LYS A 64 17.41 13.15 -48.07
CA LYS A 64 16.03 13.63 -48.33
C LYS A 64 14.96 12.66 -47.84
N ALA A 65 15.20 11.36 -47.99
CA ALA A 65 14.29 10.31 -47.51
C ALA A 65 14.14 10.31 -45.99
N TYR A 66 15.22 10.60 -45.25
CA TYR A 66 15.17 10.73 -43.80
C TYR A 66 14.36 11.95 -43.38
N VAL A 67 14.60 13.11 -43.99
CA VAL A 67 13.84 14.34 -43.71
C VAL A 67 12.34 14.14 -43.95
N HIS A 68 11.96 13.44 -45.02
CA HIS A 68 10.55 13.08 -45.24
C HIS A 68 9.95 12.22 -44.12
N ARG A 69 10.72 11.30 -43.53
CA ARG A 69 10.29 10.48 -42.40
C ARG A 69 10.06 11.32 -41.15
N VAL A 70 10.97 12.24 -40.87
CA VAL A 70 10.85 13.16 -39.71
C VAL A 70 9.68 14.12 -39.91
N LEU A 71 9.51 14.71 -41.11
CA LEU A 71 8.34 15.54 -41.43
C LEU A 71 7.04 14.78 -41.24
N LYS A 72 6.99 13.50 -41.64
CA LYS A 72 5.81 12.66 -41.39
C LYS A 72 5.57 12.53 -39.88
N SER A 73 6.60 12.22 -39.09
CA SER A 73 6.49 12.13 -37.63
C SER A 73 5.99 13.43 -37.00
N LEU A 74 6.48 14.59 -37.45
CA LEU A 74 6.05 15.90 -36.97
C LEU A 74 4.60 16.23 -37.36
N VAL A 75 4.14 15.77 -38.53
CA VAL A 75 2.72 15.88 -38.93
C VAL A 75 1.85 14.97 -38.06
N ASP A 76 2.30 13.74 -37.82
CA ASP A 76 1.57 12.76 -37.02
C ASP A 76 1.46 13.20 -35.55
N SER A 77 2.51 13.85 -35.01
CA SER A 77 2.50 14.47 -33.67
C SER A 77 1.89 15.87 -33.62
N LYS A 78 1.32 16.36 -34.73
CA LYS A 78 0.69 17.69 -34.86
C LYS A 78 1.62 18.89 -34.66
N MET A 79 2.92 18.68 -34.55
CA MET A 79 3.94 19.74 -34.41
C MET A 79 4.08 20.57 -35.70
N ILE A 80 3.70 20.02 -36.86
CA ILE A 80 3.55 20.76 -38.12
C ILE A 80 2.24 20.34 -38.82
N ARG A 81 1.67 21.22 -39.65
CA ARG A 81 0.46 20.92 -40.43
C ARG A 81 0.71 21.01 -41.93
N VAL A 82 -0.04 20.23 -42.71
CA VAL A 82 0.01 20.26 -44.18
C VAL A 82 -1.05 21.23 -44.71
N GLY A 83 -0.64 22.32 -45.36
CA GLY A 83 -1.56 23.37 -45.81
C GLY A 83 -2.57 22.93 -46.88
N SER A 84 -2.26 21.89 -47.65
CA SER A 84 -3.20 21.30 -48.63
C SER A 84 -3.07 19.77 -48.66
N PRO A 85 -3.85 19.05 -47.84
CA PRO A 85 -3.70 17.59 -47.68
C PRO A 85 -3.86 16.80 -48.99
N LYS A 86 -4.70 17.28 -49.90
CA LYS A 86 -5.01 16.64 -51.20
C LYS A 86 -3.97 16.93 -52.29
N SER A 87 -3.00 17.81 -52.05
CA SER A 87 -2.00 18.17 -53.05
C SER A 87 -0.91 17.10 -53.16
N ARG A 88 -0.53 16.73 -54.38
CA ARG A 88 0.65 15.89 -54.65
C ARG A 88 1.95 16.55 -54.17
N ARG A 89 2.00 17.89 -54.18
CA ARG A 89 3.12 18.69 -53.65
C ARG A 89 2.71 19.25 -52.30
N LYS A 90 3.04 18.52 -51.23
CA LYS A 90 2.75 18.93 -49.86
C LYS A 90 3.51 20.21 -49.51
N LYS A 91 2.83 21.12 -48.82
CA LYS A 91 3.41 22.30 -48.20
C LYS A 91 3.15 22.24 -46.70
N TYR A 92 4.12 22.65 -45.90
CA TYR A 92 4.11 22.52 -44.45
C TYR A 92 4.01 23.91 -43.80
N ILE A 93 3.37 23.97 -42.65
CA ILE A 93 3.22 25.18 -41.83
C ILE A 93 3.54 24.78 -40.40
N ALA A 94 4.37 25.57 -39.73
CA ALA A 94 4.55 25.50 -38.29
C ALA A 94 4.40 26.92 -37.74
N ASP A 95 3.43 27.13 -36.86
CA ASP A 95 3.17 28.41 -36.19
C ASP A 95 2.91 28.14 -34.71
N ALA A 96 2.80 29.19 -33.89
CA ALA A 96 2.57 29.05 -32.45
C ALA A 96 1.33 28.19 -32.13
N ASN A 97 0.25 28.34 -32.89
CA ASN A 97 -0.97 27.54 -32.72
C ASN A 97 -0.75 26.06 -33.05
N THR A 98 0.02 25.79 -34.10
CA THR A 98 0.38 24.43 -34.51
C THR A 98 1.27 23.77 -33.46
N LEU A 99 2.27 24.48 -32.93
CA LEU A 99 3.12 24.00 -31.85
C LEU A 99 2.31 23.72 -30.58
N MET A 100 1.43 24.64 -30.17
CA MET A 100 0.56 24.46 -29.02
C MET A 100 -0.32 23.20 -29.17
N ALA A 101 -0.92 23.00 -30.34
CA ALA A 101 -1.70 21.80 -30.62
C ALA A 101 -0.85 20.51 -30.58
N GLY A 102 0.38 20.56 -31.08
CA GLY A 102 1.33 19.47 -31.00
C GLY A 102 1.76 19.13 -29.57
N LEU A 103 2.06 20.15 -28.76
CA LEU A 103 2.43 19.98 -27.35
C LEU A 103 1.26 19.42 -26.53
N GLU A 104 0.04 19.91 -26.71
CA GLU A 104 -1.15 19.34 -26.06
C GLU A 104 -1.41 17.89 -26.50
N TYR A 105 -1.21 17.57 -27.78
CA TYR A 105 -1.30 16.20 -28.27
C TYR A 105 -0.27 15.26 -27.62
N LEU A 106 1.00 15.69 -27.55
CA LEU A 106 2.07 14.93 -26.91
C LEU A 106 1.81 14.76 -25.41
N LYS A 107 1.39 15.83 -24.73
CA LYS A 107 1.02 15.81 -23.31
C LYS A 107 -0.09 14.80 -23.05
N SER A 108 -1.20 14.87 -23.78
CA SER A 108 -2.31 13.93 -23.63
C SER A 108 -1.87 12.48 -23.83
N ARG A 109 -1.06 12.20 -24.86
CA ARG A 109 -0.50 10.86 -25.08
C ARG A 109 0.39 10.39 -23.94
N LYS A 110 1.28 11.25 -23.45
CA LYS A 110 2.22 10.90 -22.39
C LYS A 110 1.50 10.69 -21.05
N THR A 111 0.46 11.46 -20.77
CA THR A 111 -0.42 11.24 -19.62
C THR A 111 -1.02 9.84 -19.65
N VAL A 112 -1.60 9.41 -20.78
CA VAL A 112 -2.18 8.06 -20.91
C VAL A 112 -1.13 6.97 -20.73
N GLU A 113 0.08 7.14 -21.29
CA GLU A 113 1.19 6.19 -21.12
C GLU A 113 1.61 6.06 -19.65
N ILE A 114 1.73 7.18 -18.94
CA ILE A 114 2.09 7.22 -17.52
C ILE A 114 0.98 6.58 -16.66
N GLU A 115 -0.29 6.88 -16.92
CA GLU A 115 -1.42 6.28 -16.20
C GLU A 115 -1.48 4.76 -16.37
N GLN A 116 -1.21 4.26 -17.58
CA GLN A 116 -1.10 2.83 -17.85
C GLN A 116 0.07 2.19 -17.10
N ALA A 117 1.23 2.85 -17.07
CA ALA A 117 2.38 2.38 -16.31
C ALA A 117 2.09 2.33 -14.80
N ILE A 118 1.43 3.36 -14.25
CA ILE A 118 0.99 3.38 -12.84
C ILE A 118 0.04 2.21 -12.56
N SER A 119 -0.95 1.97 -13.43
CA SER A 119 -1.90 0.87 -13.26
C SER A 119 -1.21 -0.51 -13.30
N ALA A 120 -0.28 -0.70 -14.22
CA ALA A 120 0.51 -1.93 -14.32
C ALA A 120 1.39 -2.15 -13.08
N LEU A 121 2.07 -1.10 -12.60
CA LEU A 121 2.90 -1.15 -11.40
C LEU A 121 2.06 -1.46 -10.15
N LYS A 122 0.87 -0.85 -10.00
CA LYS A 122 -0.07 -1.18 -8.91
C LYS A 122 -0.47 -2.65 -8.94
N THR A 123 -0.83 -3.16 -10.12
CA THR A 123 -1.18 -4.58 -10.28
C THR A 123 -0.02 -5.52 -9.92
N GLN A 124 1.22 -5.14 -10.23
CA GLN A 124 2.40 -5.90 -9.83
C GLN A 124 2.62 -5.86 -8.31
N LEU A 125 2.47 -4.68 -7.71
CA LEU A 125 2.54 -4.50 -6.26
C LEU A 125 1.50 -5.36 -5.55
N ASP A 126 0.24 -5.32 -5.96
CA ASP A 126 -0.84 -6.13 -5.38
C ASP A 126 -0.54 -7.64 -5.47
N LYS A 127 0.09 -8.10 -6.55
CA LYS A 127 0.54 -9.50 -6.72
C LYS A 127 1.68 -9.87 -5.79
N MET A 128 2.64 -8.95 -5.60
CA MET A 128 3.74 -9.16 -4.65
C MET A 128 3.24 -9.15 -3.21
N ASP A 129 2.39 -8.19 -2.88
CA ASP A 129 1.82 -8.06 -1.55
C ASP A 129 0.91 -9.25 -1.23
N SER A 130 0.23 -9.86 -2.19
CA SER A 130 -0.58 -11.09 -2.01
C SER A 130 0.22 -12.39 -1.93
N LEU A 131 1.52 -12.38 -2.21
CA LEU A 131 2.36 -13.57 -2.15
C LEU A 131 2.64 -13.96 -0.69
N ASP A 132 2.23 -15.17 -0.27
CA ASP A 132 2.71 -15.76 0.99
C ASP A 132 4.05 -16.46 0.76
N CYS A 133 5.14 -15.77 1.12
CA CYS A 133 6.49 -16.29 1.00
C CYS A 133 6.73 -17.59 1.80
N GLY A 134 6.01 -17.78 2.91
CA GLY A 134 6.09 -19.01 3.70
C GLY A 134 5.54 -20.20 2.92
N HIS A 135 4.33 -20.05 2.37
CA HIS A 135 3.72 -21.07 1.52
C HIS A 135 4.56 -21.33 0.25
N ALA A 136 5.03 -20.27 -0.42
CA ALA A 136 5.87 -20.41 -1.61
C ALA A 136 7.17 -21.18 -1.34
N ALA A 137 7.80 -20.96 -0.18
CA ALA A 137 8.98 -21.70 0.24
C ALA A 137 8.66 -23.19 0.48
N GLN A 138 7.54 -23.49 1.13
CA GLN A 138 7.10 -24.87 1.37
C GLN A 138 6.83 -25.62 0.06
N GLU A 139 6.11 -24.99 -0.88
CA GLU A 139 5.84 -25.53 -2.21
C GLU A 139 7.13 -25.79 -2.99
N MET A 140 8.10 -24.89 -2.91
CA MET A 140 9.40 -25.04 -3.56
C MET A 140 10.20 -26.22 -2.97
N ILE A 141 10.25 -26.35 -1.64
CA ILE A 141 10.92 -27.47 -0.96
C ILE A 141 10.24 -28.79 -1.33
N ARG A 142 8.90 -28.83 -1.31
CA ARG A 142 8.12 -30.01 -1.70
C ARG A 142 8.39 -30.39 -3.15
N GLY A 143 8.40 -29.42 -4.06
CA GLY A 143 8.70 -29.63 -5.48
C GLY A 143 10.11 -30.18 -5.73
N PHE A 144 11.11 -29.75 -4.96
CA PHE A 144 12.50 -30.19 -5.14
C PHE A 144 12.85 -31.48 -4.41
N THR A 145 12.24 -31.74 -3.25
CA THR A 145 12.66 -32.84 -2.37
C THR A 145 11.62 -33.94 -2.23
N GLY A 146 10.36 -33.68 -2.62
CA GLY A 146 9.22 -34.55 -2.36
C GLY A 146 8.81 -34.61 -0.88
N ARG A 147 9.44 -33.81 -0.01
CA ARG A 147 9.17 -33.77 1.44
C ARG A 147 8.33 -32.55 1.79
N GLU A 148 7.41 -32.73 2.71
CA GLU A 148 6.77 -31.60 3.38
C GLU A 148 7.69 -31.10 4.50
N GLN A 149 7.90 -29.80 4.56
CA GLN A 149 8.65 -29.14 5.62
C GLN A 149 7.78 -28.06 6.25
N GLU A 150 7.52 -28.18 7.54
CA GLU A 150 6.81 -27.15 8.30
C GLU A 150 7.76 -25.98 8.60
N VAL A 151 7.24 -24.75 8.44
CA VAL A 151 7.97 -23.54 8.83
C VAL A 151 7.93 -23.44 10.36
N SER A 152 9.00 -23.90 10.99
CA SER A 152 9.09 -23.96 12.45
C SER A 152 9.31 -22.60 13.12
N SER A 153 9.86 -21.61 12.39
CA SER A 153 10.01 -20.22 12.81
C SER A 153 10.16 -19.28 11.60
N ARG A 154 9.57 -18.07 11.65
CA ARG A 154 9.81 -16.99 10.67
C ARG A 154 9.61 -15.60 11.25
N ILE A 155 10.34 -14.63 10.69
CA ILE A 155 10.11 -13.20 10.93
C ILE A 155 8.94 -12.74 10.05
N VAL A 156 8.03 -12.01 10.67
CA VAL A 156 6.80 -11.46 10.11
C VAL A 156 6.95 -9.94 10.12
N ARG A 157 6.77 -9.28 8.98
CA ARG A 157 6.94 -7.83 8.84
C ARG A 157 5.67 -7.19 8.32
N GLY A 158 5.21 -6.15 8.99
CA GLY A 158 3.97 -5.45 8.68
C GLY A 158 2.73 -6.11 9.31
N VAL A 159 1.66 -5.34 9.33
CA VAL A 159 0.38 -5.73 9.92
C VAL A 159 -0.30 -6.82 9.08
N ASP A 160 -0.24 -6.70 7.75
CA ASP A 160 -0.93 -7.62 6.84
C ASP A 160 -0.33 -9.04 6.88
N GLU A 161 1.00 -9.15 6.86
CA GLU A 161 1.67 -10.45 6.98
C GLU A 161 1.42 -11.07 8.36
N LEU A 162 1.36 -10.26 9.42
CA LEU A 162 0.95 -10.74 10.74
C LEU A 162 -0.46 -11.33 10.72
N HIS A 163 -1.42 -10.67 10.07
CA HIS A 163 -2.78 -11.20 9.97
C HIS A 163 -2.81 -12.51 9.17
N ARG A 164 -2.05 -12.62 8.08
CA ARG A 164 -1.96 -13.85 7.31
C ARG A 164 -1.39 -14.99 8.13
N VAL A 165 -0.33 -14.73 8.88
CA VAL A 165 0.29 -15.71 9.76
C VAL A 165 -0.70 -16.20 10.80
N LEU A 166 -1.38 -15.28 11.50
CA LEU A 166 -2.39 -15.62 12.50
C LEU A 166 -3.55 -16.42 11.87
N ARG A 167 -4.00 -16.01 10.69
CA ARG A 167 -5.09 -16.68 9.97
C ARG A 167 -4.73 -18.13 9.65
N TYR A 168 -3.66 -18.36 8.89
CA TYR A 168 -3.36 -19.68 8.35
C TYR A 168 -2.69 -20.62 9.34
N ASN A 169 -1.95 -20.10 10.32
CA ASN A 169 -1.21 -20.96 11.26
C ASN A 169 -1.90 -21.12 12.61
N MET A 170 -2.99 -20.37 12.88
CA MET A 170 -3.65 -20.40 14.19
C MET A 170 -5.17 -20.38 14.08
N LEU A 171 -5.74 -19.33 13.49
CA LEU A 171 -7.17 -19.07 13.59
C LEU A 171 -8.03 -19.93 12.66
N GLU A 172 -7.53 -20.37 11.52
CA GLU A 172 -8.27 -21.29 10.62
C GLU A 172 -8.02 -22.77 10.96
N VAL A 173 -6.89 -23.08 11.59
CA VAL A 173 -6.52 -24.45 12.01
C VAL A 173 -7.04 -24.83 13.39
N ALA A 174 -7.44 -23.85 14.22
CA ALA A 174 -7.99 -24.11 15.55
C ALA A 174 -9.36 -24.83 15.48
N GLU A 175 -9.48 -25.88 16.28
CA GLU A 175 -10.62 -26.79 16.37
C GLU A 175 -11.42 -26.59 17.67
N GLU A 176 -12.60 -27.23 17.76
CA GLU A 176 -13.42 -27.19 18.96
C GLU A 176 -12.64 -27.69 20.20
N GLY A 177 -12.62 -26.89 21.26
CA GLY A 177 -11.87 -27.20 22.49
C GLY A 177 -10.46 -26.59 22.56
N ASP A 178 -9.93 -26.07 21.45
CA ASP A 178 -8.67 -25.34 21.45
C ASP A 178 -8.78 -23.98 22.16
N ILE A 179 -7.64 -23.47 22.62
CA ILE A 179 -7.53 -22.17 23.29
C ILE A 179 -6.61 -21.25 22.49
N VAL A 180 -7.17 -20.14 22.01
CA VAL A 180 -6.44 -19.01 21.43
C VAL A 180 -6.26 -17.93 22.49
N ARG A 181 -5.02 -17.55 22.75
CA ARG A 181 -4.64 -16.50 23.71
C ARG A 181 -4.08 -15.31 22.93
N ALA A 182 -4.53 -14.11 23.23
CA ALA A 182 -4.01 -12.89 22.60
C ALA A 182 -3.77 -11.81 23.64
N THR A 183 -2.63 -11.12 23.56
CA THR A 183 -2.34 -9.91 24.34
C THR A 183 -2.33 -8.68 23.43
N MET A 184 -3.00 -7.62 23.88
CA MET A 184 -3.02 -6.30 23.27
C MET A 184 -2.66 -5.26 24.35
N LEU A 185 -1.39 -5.26 24.72
CA LEU A 185 -0.79 -4.38 25.72
C LEU A 185 -0.45 -3.00 25.15
N TRP A 186 -0.29 -2.93 23.83
CA TRP A 186 -0.04 -1.70 23.09
C TRP A 186 -0.97 -1.65 21.88
N ALA A 187 -1.81 -0.62 21.82
CA ALA A 187 -2.89 -0.58 20.84
C ALA A 187 -2.52 0.11 19.52
N GLY A 188 -1.47 0.94 19.50
CA GLY A 188 -1.19 1.88 18.41
C GLY A 188 -1.27 1.25 17.00
N PRO A 189 -0.47 0.22 16.70
CA PRO A 189 -0.48 -0.44 15.38
C PRO A 189 -1.70 -1.32 15.13
N PHE A 190 -2.53 -1.55 16.15
CA PHE A 190 -3.63 -2.51 16.14
C PHE A 190 -5.02 -1.85 16.12
N ILE A 191 -5.08 -0.52 16.07
CA ILE A 191 -6.34 0.23 15.96
C ILE A 191 -6.89 0.18 14.53
N GLU A 192 -6.05 0.47 13.53
CA GLU A 192 -6.43 0.44 12.12
C GLU A 192 -6.62 -1.01 11.63
N GLY A 193 -7.79 -1.33 11.06
CA GLY A 193 -8.16 -2.71 10.66
C GLY A 193 -8.54 -3.63 11.83
N SER A 194 -8.79 -3.09 13.04
CA SER A 194 -9.17 -3.87 14.23
C SER A 194 -10.45 -4.68 14.06
N SER A 195 -11.43 -4.19 13.29
CA SER A 195 -12.70 -4.87 13.05
C SER A 195 -12.53 -6.17 12.25
N GLU A 196 -11.76 -6.15 11.18
CA GLU A 196 -11.47 -7.33 10.36
C GLU A 196 -10.66 -8.37 11.14
N ARG A 197 -9.66 -7.93 11.92
CA ARG A 197 -8.94 -8.81 12.84
C ARG A 197 -9.88 -9.49 13.83
N THR A 198 -10.67 -8.70 14.55
CA THR A 198 -11.57 -9.20 15.59
C THR A 198 -12.52 -10.24 15.02
N LYS A 199 -13.04 -10.01 13.79
CA LYS A 199 -13.89 -10.97 13.10
C LYS A 199 -13.27 -12.37 12.99
N LYS A 200 -11.96 -12.51 12.74
CA LYS A 200 -11.32 -13.83 12.63
C LYS A 200 -11.27 -14.59 13.96
N PHE A 201 -11.07 -13.88 15.07
CA PHE A 201 -11.17 -14.47 16.40
C PHE A 201 -12.63 -14.85 16.72
N VAL A 202 -13.58 -14.04 16.29
CA VAL A 202 -15.01 -14.37 16.42
C VAL A 202 -15.38 -15.60 15.60
N ASP A 203 -14.91 -15.71 14.37
CA ASP A 203 -15.13 -16.87 13.51
C ASP A 203 -14.53 -18.14 14.13
N ALA A 204 -13.37 -18.05 14.79
CA ALA A 204 -12.78 -19.15 15.56
C ALA A 204 -13.66 -19.52 16.76
N ALA A 205 -14.11 -18.55 17.55
CA ALA A 205 -14.99 -18.80 18.69
C ALA A 205 -16.32 -19.44 18.28
N ALA A 206 -16.87 -19.06 17.13
CA ALA A 206 -18.09 -19.66 16.58
C ALA A 206 -17.93 -21.14 16.22
N ARG A 207 -16.69 -21.63 16.01
CA ARG A 207 -16.37 -23.06 15.83
C ARG A 207 -16.08 -23.80 17.14
N GLY A 208 -16.30 -23.17 18.29
CA GLY A 208 -16.08 -23.79 19.60
C GLY A 208 -14.67 -23.62 20.18
N VAL A 209 -13.83 -22.78 19.55
CA VAL A 209 -12.53 -22.38 20.09
C VAL A 209 -12.73 -21.41 21.27
N GLU A 210 -11.97 -21.58 22.34
CA GLU A 210 -11.94 -20.63 23.45
C GLU A 210 -10.97 -19.49 23.14
N VAL A 211 -11.48 -18.26 23.06
CA VAL A 211 -10.69 -17.06 22.77
C VAL A 211 -10.54 -16.22 24.03
N ARG A 212 -9.29 -16.01 24.44
CA ARG A 212 -8.89 -15.23 25.61
C ARG A 212 -8.09 -14.00 25.21
N TYR A 213 -8.61 -12.81 25.47
CA TYR A 213 -7.94 -11.54 25.16
C TYR A 213 -7.53 -10.77 26.42
N LEU A 214 -6.22 -10.58 26.62
CA LEU A 214 -5.71 -9.66 27.63
C LEU A 214 -5.42 -8.30 27.01
N VAL A 215 -6.03 -7.25 27.56
CA VAL A 215 -5.86 -5.89 27.05
C VAL A 215 -5.36 -4.96 28.15
N SER A 216 -4.45 -4.04 27.82
CA SER A 216 -3.93 -3.08 28.80
C SER A 216 -4.99 -2.03 29.18
N THR A 217 -4.92 -1.54 30.42
CA THR A 217 -5.72 -0.41 30.89
C THR A 217 -5.41 0.92 30.20
N ASP A 218 -4.30 1.02 29.47
CA ASP A 218 -4.00 2.22 28.67
C ASP A 218 -5.05 2.45 27.57
N LEU A 219 -5.84 1.44 27.21
CA LEU A 219 -7.01 1.62 26.35
C LEU A 219 -8.03 2.62 26.93
N PHE A 220 -8.01 2.87 28.23
CA PHE A 220 -8.91 3.82 28.89
C PHE A 220 -8.39 5.25 28.91
N ARG A 221 -7.12 5.45 28.54
CA ARG A 221 -6.47 6.77 28.53
C ARG A 221 -6.63 7.51 27.20
N PHE A 222 -7.27 6.89 26.21
CA PHE A 222 -7.51 7.50 24.89
C PHE A 222 -8.42 8.73 24.92
N ASP A 223 -9.15 9.00 25.99
CA ASP A 223 -9.91 10.25 26.20
C ASP A 223 -9.05 11.54 26.23
N SER A 224 -7.74 11.41 26.04
CA SER A 224 -6.74 12.49 26.02
C SER A 224 -6.21 12.82 24.63
N ASP A 225 -6.47 11.98 23.62
CA ASP A 225 -5.88 12.06 22.28
C ASP A 225 -6.88 12.63 21.26
N PRO A 226 -6.53 13.62 20.41
CA PRO A 226 -7.42 14.14 19.37
C PRO A 226 -7.86 13.12 18.31
N SER A 227 -7.21 11.95 18.21
CA SER A 227 -7.64 10.82 17.34
C SER A 227 -8.70 9.89 17.98
N ALA A 228 -9.14 10.19 19.21
CA ALA A 228 -10.02 9.35 20.03
C ALA A 228 -11.43 9.00 19.48
N PRO A 229 -12.12 9.82 18.66
CA PRO A 229 -13.50 9.50 18.25
C PRO A 229 -13.64 8.17 17.51
N LEU A 230 -12.73 7.90 16.56
CA LEU A 230 -12.72 6.64 15.78
C LEU A 230 -12.35 5.43 16.66
N GLN A 231 -11.47 5.62 17.64
CA GLN A 231 -11.03 4.55 18.54
C GLN A 231 -12.12 4.17 19.55
N LYS A 232 -12.93 5.14 19.96
CA LYS A 232 -14.09 4.95 20.85
C LYS A 232 -15.17 4.07 20.23
N GLU A 233 -15.54 4.36 18.99
CA GLU A 233 -16.55 3.57 18.27
C GLU A 233 -16.08 2.12 18.05
N ALA A 234 -14.81 1.94 17.65
CA ALA A 234 -14.22 0.62 17.48
C ALA A 234 -14.23 -0.20 18.78
N PHE A 235 -13.84 0.42 19.90
CA PHE A 235 -13.84 -0.25 21.20
C PHE A 235 -15.24 -0.60 21.69
N HIS A 236 -16.21 0.30 21.51
CA HIS A 236 -17.63 0.01 21.81
C HIS A 236 -18.15 -1.17 20.99
N GLY A 237 -17.83 -1.20 19.69
CA GLY A 237 -18.18 -2.30 18.80
C GLY A 237 -17.62 -3.64 19.29
N ILE A 238 -16.36 -3.67 19.74
CA ILE A 238 -15.74 -4.87 20.30
C ILE A 238 -16.47 -5.34 21.56
N ILE A 239 -16.75 -4.45 22.53
CA ILE A 239 -17.46 -4.84 23.76
C ILE A 239 -18.85 -5.40 23.46
N GLN A 240 -19.62 -4.72 22.61
CA GLN A 240 -20.94 -5.21 22.19
C GLN A 240 -20.85 -6.58 21.54
N GLN A 241 -19.86 -6.79 20.67
CA GLN A 241 -19.64 -8.07 20.02
C GLN A 241 -19.31 -9.17 21.03
N VAL A 242 -18.40 -8.90 21.98
CA VAL A 242 -18.05 -9.85 23.06
C VAL A 242 -19.28 -10.22 23.89
N HIS A 243 -20.11 -9.23 24.26
CA HIS A 243 -21.35 -9.47 24.99
C HIS A 243 -22.31 -10.38 24.20
N GLN A 244 -22.50 -10.11 22.90
CA GLN A 244 -23.35 -10.93 22.03
C GLN A 244 -22.82 -12.37 21.88
N LEU A 245 -21.51 -12.56 21.82
CA LEU A 245 -20.90 -13.89 21.72
C LEU A 245 -21.10 -14.70 23.01
N ARG A 246 -20.88 -14.09 24.18
CA ARG A 246 -21.14 -14.76 25.47
C ARG A 246 -22.63 -15.07 25.65
N ALA A 247 -23.53 -14.18 25.23
CA ALA A 247 -24.97 -14.43 25.26
C ALA A 247 -25.39 -15.63 24.39
N LYS A 248 -24.61 -15.95 23.35
CA LYS A 248 -24.78 -17.16 22.51
C LYS A 248 -24.09 -18.40 23.08
N GLY A 249 -23.49 -18.32 24.27
CA GLY A 249 -22.75 -19.42 24.91
C GLY A 249 -21.34 -19.65 24.36
N LEU A 250 -20.83 -18.75 23.50
CA LEU A 250 -19.49 -18.87 22.95
C LEU A 250 -18.42 -18.45 23.97
N LYS A 251 -17.30 -19.18 24.00
CA LYS A 251 -16.18 -18.93 24.91
C LYS A 251 -15.26 -17.83 24.39
N PHE A 252 -15.76 -16.59 24.39
CA PHE A 252 -14.98 -15.41 24.04
C PHE A 252 -15.00 -14.44 25.22
N ASP A 253 -13.84 -14.11 25.77
CA ASP A 253 -13.73 -13.15 26.88
C ASP A 253 -12.57 -12.19 26.67
N VAL A 254 -12.76 -10.97 27.17
CA VAL A 254 -11.76 -9.90 27.14
C VAL A 254 -11.55 -9.44 28.57
N ARG A 255 -10.31 -9.53 29.05
CA ARG A 255 -9.94 -9.17 30.41
C ARG A 255 -8.86 -8.11 30.44
N LEU A 256 -8.86 -7.33 31.51
CA LEU A 256 -7.91 -6.25 31.70
C LEU A 256 -6.65 -6.71 32.41
N TYR A 257 -5.54 -6.40 31.77
CA TYR A 257 -4.22 -6.63 32.32
C TYR A 257 -3.74 -5.41 33.12
N LEU A 258 -3.47 -5.64 34.41
CA LEU A 258 -2.99 -4.63 35.37
C LEU A 258 -1.48 -4.71 35.65
N GLY A 259 -0.78 -5.66 35.02
CA GLY A 259 0.65 -5.86 35.23
C GLY A 259 1.54 -4.95 34.35
N PRO A 260 2.87 -5.10 34.48
CA PRO A 260 3.82 -4.38 33.64
C PRO A 260 3.69 -4.82 32.18
N LYS A 261 3.64 -3.85 31.26
CA LYS A 261 3.54 -4.18 29.83
C LYS A 261 4.76 -4.98 29.37
N THR A 262 4.48 -6.13 28.79
CA THR A 262 5.46 -6.97 28.11
C THR A 262 5.19 -6.92 26.59
N TYR A 263 5.56 -7.98 25.87
CA TYR A 263 5.33 -8.11 24.44
C TYR A 263 3.87 -8.46 24.14
N ASN A 264 3.39 -8.01 22.98
CA ASN A 264 2.15 -8.52 22.42
C ASN A 264 2.41 -9.92 21.85
N GLN A 265 1.52 -10.87 22.13
CA GLN A 265 1.62 -12.24 21.64
C GLN A 265 0.25 -12.78 21.29
N VAL A 266 0.23 -13.73 20.36
CA VAL A 266 -0.92 -14.60 20.11
C VAL A 266 -0.43 -16.03 20.15
N SER A 267 -1.07 -16.92 20.90
CA SER A 267 -0.74 -18.35 20.93
C SER A 267 -1.96 -19.23 20.71
N LEU A 268 -1.74 -20.41 20.11
CA LEU A 268 -2.72 -21.49 19.95
C LEU A 268 -2.26 -22.66 20.80
N ASN A 269 -3.03 -22.97 21.85
CA ASN A 269 -2.66 -23.95 22.87
C ASN A 269 -1.23 -23.70 23.35
N ASN A 270 -0.39 -24.72 23.27
CA ASN A 270 1.07 -24.65 23.40
C ASN A 270 1.77 -25.01 22.08
N GLN A 271 1.05 -25.05 20.94
CA GLN A 271 1.59 -25.55 19.66
C GLN A 271 2.40 -24.50 18.91
N GLY A 272 1.98 -23.24 18.98
CA GLY A 272 2.64 -22.14 18.27
C GLY A 272 2.25 -20.78 18.82
N MET A 273 3.11 -19.81 18.55
CA MET A 273 2.97 -18.45 19.02
C MET A 273 3.51 -17.47 18.00
N VAL A 274 2.81 -16.35 17.84
CA VAL A 274 3.35 -15.13 17.25
C VAL A 274 3.72 -14.18 18.38
N LEU A 275 4.97 -13.73 18.41
CA LEU A 275 5.49 -12.73 19.35
C LEU A 275 5.81 -11.43 18.61
N ILE A 276 5.15 -10.34 18.95
CA ILE A 276 5.38 -9.01 18.34
C ILE A 276 6.54 -8.35 19.08
N VAL A 277 7.62 -8.09 18.35
CA VAL A 277 8.90 -7.55 18.87
C VAL A 277 8.95 -6.04 18.75
N THR A 278 8.51 -5.49 17.61
CA THR A 278 8.43 -4.04 17.39
C THR A 278 7.08 -3.67 16.83
N GLU A 279 6.65 -2.44 17.11
CA GLU A 279 5.30 -1.96 16.78
C GLU A 279 5.28 -0.93 15.65
N ASN A 280 6.36 -0.19 15.48
CA ASN A 280 6.49 0.77 14.39
C ASN A 280 7.92 0.74 13.81
N PRO A 281 8.15 0.01 12.71
CA PRO A 281 7.19 -0.84 11.99
C PRO A 281 6.83 -2.11 12.78
N VAL A 282 5.66 -2.70 12.51
CA VAL A 282 5.26 -3.98 13.11
C VAL A 282 6.22 -5.07 12.65
N THR A 283 6.93 -5.67 13.60
CA THR A 283 7.76 -6.87 13.38
C THR A 283 7.39 -7.90 14.42
N ALA A 284 7.08 -9.11 13.97
CA ALA A 284 6.77 -10.24 14.83
C ALA A 284 7.56 -11.47 14.44
N THR A 285 7.57 -12.47 15.31
CA THR A 285 8.18 -13.77 15.06
C THR A 285 7.12 -14.83 15.27
N TRP A 286 6.80 -15.57 14.21
CA TRP A 286 6.06 -16.84 14.34
C TRP A 286 7.03 -17.93 14.74
N MET A 287 6.62 -18.76 15.69
CA MET A 287 7.37 -19.94 16.11
C MET A 287 6.44 -21.06 16.55
N THR A 288 6.87 -22.28 16.31
CA THR A 288 6.21 -23.51 16.75
C THR A 288 6.87 -24.04 18.03
N ARG A 289 6.16 -24.86 18.79
CA ARG A 289 6.69 -25.53 20.00
C ARG A 289 7.90 -26.40 19.69
N GLN A 290 7.96 -26.97 18.49
CA GLN A 290 9.11 -27.77 18.03
C GLN A 290 10.38 -26.93 17.92
N PHE A 291 10.25 -25.65 17.57
CA PHE A 291 11.39 -24.74 17.45
C PHE A 291 11.89 -24.25 18.82
N ASN A 292 10.98 -23.85 19.71
CA ASN A 292 11.33 -23.38 21.05
C ASN A 292 10.23 -23.70 22.06
N PRO A 293 10.24 -24.92 22.65
CA PRO A 293 9.19 -25.36 23.56
C PRO A 293 9.18 -24.54 24.84
N ASP A 294 10.36 -24.24 25.40
CA ASP A 294 10.50 -23.51 26.66
C ASP A 294 9.90 -22.10 26.57
N LEU A 295 10.15 -21.38 25.47
CA LEU A 295 9.61 -20.04 25.29
C LEU A 295 8.08 -20.06 25.21
N ILE A 296 7.50 -20.98 24.44
CA ILE A 296 6.04 -21.09 24.28
C ILE A 296 5.38 -21.54 25.59
N ASP A 297 5.91 -22.57 26.24
CA ASP A 297 5.34 -23.11 27.47
C ASP A 297 5.39 -22.06 28.59
N ASN A 298 6.50 -21.32 28.73
CA ASN A 298 6.62 -20.22 29.69
C ASN A 298 5.68 -19.05 29.35
N ALA A 299 5.55 -18.68 28.07
CA ALA A 299 4.68 -17.60 27.64
C ALA A 299 3.19 -17.93 27.86
N VAL A 300 2.79 -19.18 27.61
CA VAL A 300 1.44 -19.68 27.87
C VAL A 300 1.14 -19.72 29.36
N ALA A 301 2.06 -20.26 30.17
CA ALA A 301 1.90 -20.31 31.63
C ALA A 301 1.83 -18.91 32.25
N ALA A 302 2.64 -17.97 31.77
CA ALA A 302 2.59 -16.57 32.20
C ALA A 302 1.25 -15.93 31.82
N PHE A 303 0.78 -16.14 30.58
CA PHE A 303 -0.52 -15.65 30.14
C PHE A 303 -1.66 -16.20 31.01
N ASP A 304 -1.71 -17.51 31.24
CA ASP A 304 -2.80 -18.14 31.99
C ASP A 304 -2.82 -17.66 33.46
N LYS A 305 -1.65 -17.45 34.07
CA LYS A 305 -1.52 -16.83 35.39
C LYS A 305 -2.04 -15.40 35.43
N ASP A 306 -1.73 -14.61 34.40
CA ASP A 306 -2.20 -13.22 34.30
C ASP A 306 -3.70 -13.16 34.00
N TRP A 307 -4.21 -14.10 33.20
CA TRP A 307 -5.62 -14.27 32.87
C TRP A 307 -6.50 -14.54 34.10
N GLU A 308 -6.04 -15.41 34.99
CA GLU A 308 -6.74 -15.72 36.26
C GLU A 308 -6.85 -14.50 37.18
N ARG A 309 -5.87 -13.58 37.12
CA ARG A 309 -5.83 -12.35 37.92
C ARG A 309 -6.54 -11.18 37.27
N ALA A 310 -6.77 -11.25 35.96
CA ALA A 310 -7.37 -10.20 35.17
C ALA A 310 -8.89 -10.15 35.37
N THR A 311 -9.46 -8.94 35.31
CA THR A 311 -10.90 -8.71 35.45
C THR A 311 -11.55 -8.70 34.08
N SER A 312 -12.66 -9.45 33.89
CA SER A 312 -13.44 -9.37 32.65
C SER A 312 -14.02 -7.97 32.46
N ILE A 313 -13.90 -7.44 31.25
CA ILE A 313 -14.44 -6.12 30.91
C ILE A 313 -15.96 -6.06 31.10
N LEU A 314 -16.63 -7.21 30.98
CA LEU A 314 -18.08 -7.31 31.17
C LEU A 314 -18.49 -7.31 32.65
N GLU A 315 -17.56 -7.58 33.57
CA GLU A 315 -17.80 -7.70 35.01
C GLU A 315 -17.36 -6.45 35.79
N MET A 316 -16.80 -5.45 35.10
CA MET A 316 -16.31 -4.24 35.74
C MET A 316 -17.42 -3.35 36.27
N THR A 317 -17.20 -2.77 37.45
CA THR A 317 -18.04 -1.70 37.98
C THR A 317 -17.58 -0.32 37.45
N PRO A 318 -18.48 0.68 37.40
CA PRO A 318 -18.11 2.05 37.03
C PRO A 318 -16.95 2.60 37.87
N GLU A 319 -16.88 2.27 39.16
CA GLU A 319 -15.84 2.72 40.08
C GLU A 319 -14.48 2.11 39.72
N GLN A 320 -14.45 0.83 39.33
CA GLN A 320 -13.23 0.15 38.89
C GLN A 320 -12.70 0.75 37.58
N ILE A 321 -13.60 1.07 36.66
CA ILE A 321 -13.28 1.74 35.39
C ILE A 321 -12.69 3.14 35.65
N GLN A 322 -13.30 3.90 36.55
CA GLN A 322 -12.82 5.23 36.94
C GLN A 322 -11.45 5.16 37.64
N ALA A 323 -11.24 4.18 38.52
CA ALA A 323 -9.96 3.96 39.19
C ALA A 323 -8.82 3.63 38.21
N MET A 324 -9.14 3.11 37.02
CA MET A 324 -8.17 2.81 35.95
C MET A 324 -7.87 4.02 35.03
N GLY A 325 -8.42 5.20 35.35
CA GLY A 325 -8.11 6.45 34.66
C GLY A 325 -9.12 6.87 33.59
N ALA A 326 -10.27 6.20 33.50
CA ALA A 326 -11.38 6.68 32.67
C ALA A 326 -12.01 7.95 33.29
N LYS A 327 -12.31 8.96 32.46
CA LYS A 327 -12.97 10.19 32.93
C LYS A 327 -14.42 9.88 33.37
N SER A 328 -14.90 10.56 34.41
CA SER A 328 -16.32 10.49 34.77
C SER A 328 -17.16 11.09 33.64
N GLY A 329 -18.18 10.36 33.16
CA GLY A 329 -18.93 10.74 31.95
C GLY A 329 -18.24 10.37 30.63
N GLY A 330 -17.11 9.65 30.66
CA GLY A 330 -16.49 9.07 29.47
C GLY A 330 -17.23 7.83 28.97
N LEU A 331 -16.85 7.36 27.77
CA LEU A 331 -17.48 6.29 26.99
C LEU A 331 -17.88 5.05 27.83
N ILE A 332 -17.02 4.64 28.75
CA ILE A 332 -17.23 3.40 29.51
C ILE A 332 -18.18 3.62 30.69
N SER A 333 -18.19 4.81 31.28
CA SER A 333 -19.19 5.16 32.29
C SER A 333 -20.60 5.16 31.70
N GLU A 334 -20.74 5.52 30.41
CA GLU A 334 -22.01 5.43 29.69
C GLU A 334 -22.39 3.98 29.40
N MET A 335 -21.43 3.14 29.01
CA MET A 335 -21.68 1.70 28.75
C MET A 335 -22.11 0.92 30.00
N THR A 336 -21.56 1.24 31.17
CA THR A 336 -21.94 0.56 32.43
C THR A 336 -23.27 1.04 33.02
N LYS A 337 -23.76 2.21 32.60
CA LYS A 337 -25.07 2.75 33.04
C LYS A 337 -26.26 2.11 32.33
N GLY A 338 -26.03 1.42 31.21
CA GLY A 338 -27.06 0.73 30.43
C GLY A 338 -27.33 -0.71 30.87
N LYS A 339 -26.81 -1.15 32.03
CA LYS A 339 -27.17 -2.42 32.67
C LYS A 339 -28.38 -2.26 33.57
#